data_AF-A0A183SUY9-F1
#
_entry.id   AF-A0A183SUY9-F1
#
_cell.length_a   1.000
_cell.length_b   1.000
_cell.length_c   1.000
_cell.angle_alpha   90.00
_cell.angle_beta   90.00
_cell.angle_gamma   90.00
#
_symmetry.space_group_name_H-M   'P 1'
#
loop_
_entity.id
_entity.type
_entity.pdbx_description
1 polymer ?
#
loop_
_entity_poly.entity_id
_entity_poly.type
_entity_poly.pdbx_seq_one_letter_code
_entity_poly.pdbx_strand_id
1 'polypeptide(L)'
;MDLRTEATKAAFFRCRRLVQQRLREMWDAWMIRKAQKIQGYADHNEMKNLLKANKAIYSPCIKGTAPLLSSDNTTLLTEKSQILKRWAEHFRRVLNCSSTISDAAIDRLPQVDTNNDLDLPPSLPETIRAVQQISSGKALGSDAIRSEVYKHGDGRSHNTLPGDVAPRTSSSGFQRRDHRTSLQTEGEPATL
;
A
#
# COMPACT_ATOMS: atom_id res chain seq x y z
N MET A 1 -7.60 -57.13 37.90
CA MET A 1 -7.34 -56.00 36.96
C MET A 1 -6.43 -56.54 35.87
N ASP A 2 -6.90 -56.57 34.63
CA ASP A 2 -6.37 -57.46 33.59
C ASP A 2 -5.25 -56.79 32.76
N LEU A 3 -4.02 -57.30 32.87
CA LEU A 3 -2.78 -56.74 32.27
C LEU A 3 -2.86 -56.58 30.74
N ARG A 4 -3.65 -57.42 30.07
CA ARG A 4 -3.84 -57.40 28.61
C ARG A 4 -4.53 -56.12 28.13
N THR A 5 -5.46 -55.60 28.94
CA THR A 5 -6.23 -54.39 28.62
C THR A 5 -5.38 -53.13 28.73
N GLU A 6 -4.48 -53.08 29.72
CA GLU A 6 -3.57 -51.94 29.92
C GLU A 6 -2.46 -51.90 28.85
N ALA A 7 -1.94 -53.06 28.42
CA ALA A 7 -0.98 -53.13 27.32
C ALA A 7 -1.59 -52.63 25.99
N THR A 8 -2.87 -52.96 25.73
CA THR A 8 -3.59 -52.56 24.51
C THR A 8 -3.90 -51.06 24.52
N LYS A 9 -4.31 -50.50 25.66
CA LYS A 9 -4.47 -49.04 25.84
C LYS A 9 -3.15 -48.31 25.63
N ALA A 10 -2.06 -48.79 26.21
CA ALA A 10 -0.74 -48.19 26.04
C ALA A 10 -0.29 -48.20 24.57
N ALA A 11 -0.54 -49.29 23.83
CA ALA A 11 -0.27 -49.35 22.40
C ALA A 11 -1.09 -48.33 21.60
N PHE A 12 -2.37 -48.18 21.91
CA PHE A 12 -3.25 -47.18 21.28
C PHE A 12 -2.75 -45.74 21.48
N PHE A 13 -2.42 -45.36 22.72
CA PHE A 13 -1.90 -44.00 23.00
C PHE A 13 -0.55 -43.74 22.33
N ARG A 14 0.32 -44.74 22.24
CA ARG A 14 1.58 -44.64 21.47
C ARG A 14 1.31 -44.38 19.99
N CYS A 15 0.42 -45.16 19.36
CA CYS A 15 0.03 -44.96 17.96
C CYS A 15 -0.59 -43.57 17.72
N ARG A 16 -1.50 -43.14 18.59
CA ARG A 16 -2.12 -41.81 18.52
C ARG A 16 -1.07 -40.70 18.60
N ARG A 17 -0.11 -40.79 19.53
CA ARG A 17 0.97 -39.82 19.67
C ARG A 17 1.83 -39.74 18.41
N LEU A 18 2.20 -40.88 17.82
CA LEU A 18 2.99 -40.92 16.59
C LEU A 18 2.27 -40.27 15.41
N VAL A 19 0.98 -40.54 15.24
CA VAL A 19 0.17 -39.93 14.18
C VAL A 19 0.05 -38.42 14.39
N GLN A 20 -0.22 -37.98 15.62
CA GLN A 20 -0.30 -36.56 15.95
C GLN A 20 1.04 -35.83 15.76
N GLN A 21 2.15 -36.49 16.11
CA GLN A 21 3.49 -35.96 15.89
C GLN A 21 3.78 -35.78 14.40
N ARG A 22 3.54 -36.81 13.57
CA ARG A 22 3.74 -36.73 12.12
C ARG A 22 2.89 -35.65 11.47
N LEU A 23 1.62 -35.51 11.90
CA LEU A 23 0.74 -34.45 11.43
C LEU A 23 1.29 -33.07 11.76
N ARG A 24 1.86 -32.89 12.96
CA ARG A 24 2.46 -31.64 13.41
C ARG A 24 3.72 -31.32 12.61
N GLU A 25 4.63 -32.28 12.47
CA GLU A 25 5.86 -32.13 11.67
C GLU A 25 5.53 -31.75 10.22
N MET A 26 4.51 -32.36 9.62
CA MET A 26 4.07 -32.04 8.27
C MET A 26 3.49 -30.62 8.17
N TRP A 27 2.71 -30.21 9.17
CA TRP A 27 2.17 -28.85 9.26
C TRP A 27 3.28 -27.81 9.44
N ASP A 28 4.22 -28.06 10.34
CA ASP A 28 5.35 -27.17 10.63
C ASP A 28 6.23 -27.02 9.39
N ALA A 29 6.55 -28.12 8.70
CA ALA A 29 7.32 -28.09 7.46
C ALA A 29 6.60 -27.29 6.35
N TRP A 30 5.27 -27.40 6.25
CA TRP A 30 4.50 -26.57 5.32
C TRP A 30 4.53 -25.09 5.71
N MET A 31 4.35 -24.77 7.00
CA MET A 31 4.38 -23.40 7.52
C MET A 31 5.75 -22.73 7.31
N ILE A 32 6.84 -23.44 7.61
CA ILE A 32 8.21 -22.96 7.39
C ILE A 32 8.44 -22.62 5.91
N ARG A 33 8.06 -23.52 4.99
CA ARG A 33 8.18 -23.27 3.55
C ARG A 33 7.34 -22.07 3.10
N LYS A 34 6.14 -21.89 3.65
CA LYS A 34 5.29 -20.74 3.35
C LYS A 34 5.88 -19.43 3.87
N ALA A 35 6.42 -19.44 5.09
CA ALA A 35 7.08 -18.28 5.68
C ALA A 35 8.32 -17.87 4.87
N GLN A 36 9.19 -18.82 4.51
CA GLN A 36 10.37 -18.56 3.67
C GLN A 36 9.98 -17.95 2.32
N LYS A 37 8.91 -18.42 1.70
CA LYS A 37 8.42 -17.86 0.43
C LYS A 37 7.92 -16.42 0.57
N ILE A 38 7.21 -16.11 1.66
CA ILE A 38 6.73 -14.75 1.95
C ILE A 38 7.89 -13.81 2.27
N GLN A 39 8.85 -14.29 3.06
CA GLN A 39 10.07 -13.55 3.37
C GLN A 39 10.86 -13.24 2.10
N GLY A 40 11.00 -14.23 1.21
CA GLY A 40 11.60 -14.00 -0.11
C GLY A 40 10.91 -12.86 -0.87
N TYR A 41 9.58 -12.78 -0.90
CA TYR A 41 8.91 -11.64 -1.52
C TYR A 41 9.18 -10.31 -0.84
N ALA A 42 9.35 -10.30 0.49
CA ALA A 42 9.72 -9.09 1.23
C ALA A 42 11.15 -8.65 0.88
N ASP A 43 12.10 -9.58 0.86
CA ASP A 43 13.51 -9.32 0.59
C ASP A 43 13.73 -8.77 -0.84
N HIS A 44 12.91 -9.21 -1.80
CA HIS A 44 12.94 -8.72 -3.19
C HIS A 44 12.02 -7.52 -3.44
N ASN A 45 11.41 -6.93 -2.40
CA ASN A 45 10.45 -5.83 -2.48
C ASN A 45 9.25 -6.09 -3.42
N GLU A 46 8.83 -7.35 -3.56
CA GLU A 46 7.73 -7.78 -4.41
C GLU A 46 6.36 -7.69 -3.68
N MET A 47 5.96 -6.47 -3.32
CA MET A 47 4.76 -6.19 -2.50
C MET A 47 3.48 -6.89 -3.00
N LYS A 48 3.29 -6.96 -4.32
CA LYS A 48 2.11 -7.61 -4.94
C LYS A 48 2.08 -9.12 -4.66
N ASN A 49 3.23 -9.78 -4.72
CA ASN A 49 3.33 -11.22 -4.50
C ASN A 49 3.26 -11.57 -3.02
N LEU A 50 3.84 -10.72 -2.15
CA LEU A 50 3.68 -10.80 -0.70
C LEU A 50 2.20 -10.76 -0.30
N LEU A 51 1.44 -9.79 -0.81
CA LEU A 51 0.01 -9.65 -0.51
C LEU A 51 -0.81 -10.85 -1.02
N LYS A 52 -0.51 -11.35 -2.23
CA LYS A 52 -1.15 -12.55 -2.79
C LYS A 52 -0.85 -13.81 -1.96
N ALA A 53 0.39 -13.98 -1.52
CA ALA A 53 0.83 -15.11 -0.72
C ALA A 53 0.22 -15.11 0.69
N ASN A 54 0.21 -13.96 1.36
CA ASN A 54 -0.47 -13.78 2.65
C ASN A 54 -1.96 -14.08 2.52
N LYS A 55 -2.61 -13.52 1.50
CA LYS A 55 -4.02 -13.81 1.24
C LYS A 55 -4.24 -15.32 1.09
N ALA A 56 -3.42 -16.05 0.34
CA ALA A 56 -3.60 -17.49 0.16
C ALA A 56 -3.49 -18.34 1.45
N ILE A 57 -2.73 -17.90 2.47
CA ILE A 57 -2.62 -18.60 3.75
C ILE A 57 -3.89 -18.42 4.59
N TYR A 58 -4.41 -17.19 4.64
CA TYR A 58 -5.58 -16.86 5.45
C TYR A 58 -6.92 -17.03 4.68
N SER A 59 -6.89 -17.22 3.36
CA SER A 59 -8.08 -17.11 2.49
C SER A 59 -8.59 -18.40 1.85
N PRO A 60 -8.77 -19.48 2.61
CA PRO A 60 -10.09 -20.10 2.61
C PRO A 60 -11.01 -19.21 3.45
N CYS A 61 -11.23 -17.98 2.96
CA CYS A 61 -12.00 -16.98 3.68
C CYS A 61 -13.46 -17.43 3.57
N ILE A 62 -13.96 -18.10 4.59
CA ILE A 62 -15.39 -18.11 4.88
C ILE A 62 -15.71 -16.65 5.10
N LYS A 63 -16.28 -16.00 4.08
CA LYS A 63 -16.74 -14.61 4.14
C LYS A 63 -17.95 -14.55 5.06
N GLY A 64 -17.74 -14.80 6.34
CA GLY A 64 -18.66 -14.35 7.37
C GLY A 64 -18.54 -12.84 7.39
N THR A 65 -19.43 -12.16 6.67
CA THR A 65 -19.63 -10.73 6.90
C THR A 65 -20.01 -10.60 8.38
N ALA A 66 -19.14 -9.99 9.19
CA ALA A 66 -19.43 -9.78 10.59
C ALA A 66 -20.68 -8.90 10.70
N PRO A 67 -21.78 -9.39 11.31
CA PRO A 67 -22.98 -8.59 11.50
C PRO A 67 -22.64 -7.39 12.38
N LEU A 68 -23.16 -6.22 12.02
CA LEU A 68 -22.89 -4.97 12.72
C LEU A 68 -24.19 -4.42 13.33
N LEU A 69 -24.14 -3.85 14.52
CA LEU A 69 -25.34 -3.28 15.15
C LEU A 69 -25.74 -1.95 14.51
N SER A 70 -27.05 -1.76 14.35
CA SER A 70 -27.66 -0.48 13.99
C SER A 70 -27.32 0.62 15.02
N SER A 71 -27.54 1.88 14.66
CA SER A 71 -27.20 3.04 15.52
C SER A 71 -27.94 3.06 16.86
N ASP A 72 -29.14 2.47 16.90
CA ASP A 72 -30.02 2.26 18.04
C ASP A 72 -29.77 0.93 18.78
N ASN A 73 -28.79 0.13 18.35
CA ASN A 73 -28.44 -1.18 18.90
C ASN A 73 -29.55 -2.26 18.86
N THR A 74 -30.64 -2.03 18.13
CA THR A 74 -31.80 -2.95 18.12
C THR A 74 -31.69 -4.06 17.07
N THR A 75 -30.97 -3.78 15.98
CA THR A 75 -30.96 -4.62 14.77
C THR A 75 -29.54 -4.99 14.36
N LEU A 76 -29.32 -6.26 14.01
CA LEU A 76 -28.07 -6.75 13.42
C LEU A 76 -28.12 -6.60 11.89
N LEU A 77 -27.22 -5.78 11.36
CA LEU A 77 -27.02 -5.54 9.94
C LEU A 77 -26.09 -6.62 9.38
N THR A 78 -26.65 -7.53 8.59
CA THR A 78 -25.92 -8.65 7.95
C THR A 78 -25.60 -8.36 6.48
N GLU A 79 -26.38 -7.49 5.84
CA GLU A 79 -26.19 -7.11 4.45
C GLU A 79 -25.05 -6.09 4.27
N LYS A 80 -24.22 -6.31 3.25
CA LYS A 80 -23.06 -5.47 2.95
C LYS A 80 -23.42 -4.00 2.71
N SER A 81 -24.53 -3.74 2.02
CA SER A 81 -25.03 -2.39 1.73
C SER A 81 -25.42 -1.64 3.02
N GLN A 82 -26.11 -2.34 3.93
CA GLN A 82 -26.54 -1.79 5.21
C GLN A 82 -25.34 -1.49 6.12
N ILE A 83 -24.37 -2.41 6.17
CA ILE A 83 -23.12 -2.22 6.92
C ILE A 83 -22.35 -1.00 6.40
N LEU A 84 -22.20 -0.85 5.08
CA LEU A 84 -21.52 0.31 4.50
C LEU A 84 -22.24 1.63 4.81
N LYS A 85 -23.58 1.64 4.75
CA LYS A 85 -24.38 2.81 5.12
C LYS A 85 -24.19 3.19 6.59
N ARG A 86 -24.14 2.20 7.48
CA ARG A 86 -23.91 2.40 8.92
C ARG A 86 -22.49 2.92 9.22
N TRP A 87 -21.48 2.43 8.49
CA TRP A 87 -20.12 2.99 8.58
C TRP A 87 -20.09 4.46 8.16
N ALA A 88 -20.73 4.81 7.04
CA ALA A 88 -20.80 6.20 6.59
C ALA A 88 -21.49 7.11 7.62
N GLU A 89 -22.58 6.64 8.23
CA GLU A 89 -23.27 7.37 9.30
C GLU A 89 -22.37 7.56 10.54
N HIS A 90 -21.70 6.49 11.00
CA HIS A 90 -20.82 6.53 12.15
C HIS A 90 -19.67 7.52 11.94
N PHE A 91 -18.95 7.42 10.81
CA PHE A 91 -17.86 8.33 10.50
C PHE A 91 -18.33 9.76 10.29
N ARG A 92 -19.50 9.97 9.69
CA ARG A 92 -20.07 11.30 9.57
C ARG A 92 -20.29 11.92 10.94
N ARG A 93 -20.81 11.15 11.91
CA ARG A 93 -20.99 11.62 13.29
C ARG A 93 -19.66 11.93 13.97
N VAL A 94 -18.67 11.06 13.85
CA VAL A 94 -17.36 11.22 14.52
C VAL A 94 -16.54 12.36 13.93
N LEU A 95 -16.50 12.48 12.60
CA LEU A 95 -15.61 13.42 11.91
C LEU A 95 -16.23 14.79 11.69
N ASN A 96 -17.56 14.88 11.56
CA ASN A 96 -18.26 16.14 11.36
C ASN A 96 -18.98 16.61 12.63
N CYS A 97 -18.46 16.24 13.82
CA CYS A 97 -18.89 16.87 15.06
C CYS A 97 -18.66 18.38 14.93
N SER A 98 -19.72 19.19 14.99
CA SER A 98 -19.59 20.63 15.21
C SER A 98 -18.91 20.83 16.55
N SER A 99 -17.64 21.19 16.55
CA SER A 99 -16.90 21.55 17.75
C SER A 99 -17.05 23.05 17.96
N THR A 100 -17.88 23.43 18.94
CA THR A 100 -17.89 24.80 19.45
C THR A 100 -16.76 24.90 20.46
N ILE A 101 -15.60 25.37 20.01
CA ILE A 101 -14.49 25.70 20.91
C ILE A 101 -14.98 26.87 21.78
N SER A 102 -14.84 26.75 23.10
CA SER A 102 -15.23 27.81 24.02
C SER A 102 -14.22 28.95 23.95
N ASP A 103 -14.69 30.20 23.86
CA ASP A 103 -13.83 31.39 23.90
C ASP A 103 -12.96 31.42 25.16
N ALA A 104 -13.52 30.97 26.30
CA ALA A 104 -12.76 30.84 27.55
C ALA A 104 -11.61 29.81 27.48
N ALA A 105 -11.69 28.81 26.58
CA ALA A 105 -10.58 27.89 26.33
C ALA A 105 -9.53 28.53 25.42
N ILE A 106 -9.95 29.35 24.45
CA ILE A 106 -9.05 30.12 23.56
C ILE A 106 -8.28 31.16 24.39
N ASP A 107 -8.95 31.89 25.27
CA ASP A 107 -8.34 32.90 26.14
C ASP A 107 -7.33 32.33 27.15
N ARG A 108 -7.43 31.03 27.45
CA ARG A 108 -6.50 30.32 28.35
C ARG A 108 -5.28 29.76 27.62
N LEU A 109 -5.26 29.75 26.29
CA LEU A 109 -4.10 29.26 25.54
C LEU A 109 -3.00 30.32 25.59
N PRO A 110 -1.77 29.97 26.04
CA PRO A 110 -0.64 30.89 25.96
C PRO A 110 -0.36 31.19 24.48
N GLN A 111 -0.57 32.44 24.07
CA GLN A 111 -0.24 32.92 22.74
C GLN A 111 1.28 33.07 22.64
N VAL A 112 1.87 32.41 21.65
CA VAL A 112 3.26 32.65 21.27
C VAL A 112 3.28 33.89 20.38
N ASP A 113 4.27 34.76 20.56
CA ASP A 113 4.44 35.95 19.73
C ASP A 113 4.42 35.58 18.24
N THR A 114 3.68 36.35 17.46
CA THR A 114 3.60 36.17 16.01
C THR A 114 5.00 36.22 15.40
N ASN A 115 5.40 35.13 14.73
CA ASN A 115 6.71 35.07 14.08
C ASN A 115 6.68 35.83 12.75
N ASN A 116 7.01 37.13 12.81
CA ASN A 116 7.07 38.01 11.64
C ASN A 116 8.14 37.61 10.60
N ASP A 117 9.07 36.71 10.95
CA ASP A 117 10.06 36.17 10.01
C ASP A 117 9.41 35.38 8.86
N LEU A 118 8.22 34.80 9.11
CA LEU A 118 7.45 34.09 8.08
C LEU A 118 6.81 35.01 7.04
N ASP A 119 6.65 36.30 7.36
CA ASP A 119 6.16 37.32 6.41
C ASP A 119 7.27 37.89 5.53
N LEU A 120 8.53 37.58 5.85
CA LEU A 120 9.66 37.99 5.03
C LEU A 120 9.74 37.12 3.77
N PRO A 121 10.03 37.74 2.60
CA PRO A 121 10.29 36.97 1.40
C PRO A 121 11.53 36.08 1.60
N PRO A 122 11.56 34.86 1.02
CA PRO A 122 12.71 33.97 1.15
C PRO A 122 13.98 34.66 0.69
N SER A 123 15.05 34.52 1.47
CA SER A 123 16.35 35.06 1.06
C SER A 123 16.94 34.25 -0.10
N LEU A 124 17.81 34.88 -0.87
CA LEU A 124 18.54 34.22 -1.95
C LEU A 124 19.33 32.98 -1.50
N PRO A 125 20.10 32.99 -0.39
CA PRO A 125 20.79 31.78 0.09
C PRO A 125 19.83 30.67 0.54
N GLU A 126 18.67 31.00 1.12
CA GLU A 126 17.65 30.01 1.48
C GLU A 126 17.03 29.36 0.25
N THR A 127 16.75 30.16 -0.78
CA THR A 127 16.20 29.69 -2.05
C THR A 127 17.20 28.76 -2.75
N ILE A 128 18.47 29.13 -2.83
CA ILE A 128 19.53 28.28 -3.40
C ILE A 128 19.63 26.97 -2.62
N ARG A 129 19.63 27.02 -1.29
CA ARG A 129 19.68 25.82 -0.44
C ARG A 129 18.45 24.93 -0.67
N ALA A 130 17.25 25.49 -0.71
CA ALA A 130 16.02 24.76 -0.96
C ALA A 130 16.07 24.09 -2.34
N VAL A 131 16.45 24.83 -3.39
CA VAL A 131 16.64 24.30 -4.73
C VAL A 131 17.66 23.16 -4.72
N GLN A 132 18.80 23.30 -4.03
CA GLN A 132 19.83 22.24 -3.87
C GLN A 132 19.36 21.01 -3.08
N GLN A 133 18.33 21.11 -2.23
CA GLN A 133 17.76 19.97 -1.51
C GLN A 133 16.68 19.22 -2.30
N ILE A 134 16.16 19.78 -3.41
CA ILE A 134 15.19 19.07 -4.26
C ILE A 134 15.85 17.80 -4.85
N SER A 135 15.20 16.66 -4.68
CA SER A 135 15.65 15.36 -5.22
C SER A 135 15.39 15.27 -6.73
N SER A 136 16.38 14.81 -7.51
CA SER A 136 16.26 14.50 -8.94
C SER A 136 15.61 13.13 -9.20
N GLY A 137 15.06 12.93 -10.40
CA GLY A 137 14.53 11.64 -10.86
C GLY A 137 13.12 11.29 -10.36
N LYS A 138 12.40 12.23 -9.74
CA LYS A 138 10.98 12.05 -9.37
C LYS A 138 10.06 12.20 -10.58
N ALA A 139 8.86 11.62 -10.48
CA ALA A 139 7.80 11.78 -11.48
C ALA A 139 7.41 13.26 -11.60
N LEU A 140 7.05 13.65 -12.82
CA LEU A 140 6.70 15.02 -13.19
C LEU A 140 5.38 15.44 -12.53
N GLY A 141 5.30 16.70 -12.10
CA GLY A 141 4.05 17.29 -11.62
C GLY A 141 3.04 17.51 -12.75
N SER A 142 1.85 18.00 -12.40
CA SER A 142 0.83 18.40 -13.37
C SER A 142 1.28 19.56 -14.27
N ASP A 143 2.26 20.34 -13.81
CA ASP A 143 2.91 21.43 -14.55
C ASP A 143 3.88 20.93 -15.63
N ALA A 144 4.14 19.63 -15.67
CA ALA A 144 5.09 19.00 -16.57
C ALA A 144 6.56 19.50 -16.45
N ILE A 145 6.96 20.09 -15.31
CA ILE A 145 8.31 20.63 -15.12
C ILE A 145 9.14 19.69 -14.24
N ARG A 146 10.37 19.37 -14.69
CA ARG A 146 11.26 18.47 -13.95
C ARG A 146 12.13 19.25 -12.96
N SER A 147 12.39 18.66 -11.79
CA SER A 147 13.24 19.23 -10.74
C SER A 147 14.64 19.67 -11.20
N GLU A 148 15.18 18.99 -12.21
CA GLU A 148 16.51 19.19 -12.79
C GLU A 148 16.61 20.52 -13.52
N VAL A 149 15.49 21.02 -14.06
CA VAL A 149 15.40 22.33 -14.73
C VAL A 149 15.71 23.44 -13.75
N TYR A 150 15.20 23.35 -12.52
CA TYR A 150 15.47 24.33 -11.46
C TYR A 150 16.93 24.29 -10.95
N LYS A 151 17.60 23.14 -11.05
CA LYS A 151 19.01 22.97 -10.62
C LYS A 151 20.02 23.50 -11.63
N HIS A 152 19.73 23.31 -12.92
CA HIS A 152 20.67 23.61 -14.02
C HIS A 152 20.34 24.92 -14.73
N GLY A 153 19.19 25.55 -14.42
CA GLY A 153 18.81 26.85 -14.98
C GLY A 153 19.63 28.03 -14.48
N ASP A 154 20.43 27.86 -13.42
CA ASP A 154 21.24 28.91 -12.80
C ASP A 154 22.62 29.10 -13.47
N GLY A 155 22.62 29.03 -14.81
CA GLY A 155 23.82 29.06 -15.63
C GLY A 155 23.56 29.72 -16.97
N ARG A 156 23.48 31.06 -16.96
CA ARG A 156 23.50 31.93 -18.15
C ARG A 156 22.25 31.88 -19.03
N SER A 157 21.21 32.61 -18.61
CA SER A 157 20.20 33.16 -19.53
C SER A 157 19.95 34.62 -19.18
N HIS A 158 20.61 35.51 -19.93
CA HIS A 158 20.21 36.91 -19.99
C HIS A 158 18.78 37.00 -20.54
N ASN A 159 17.92 37.68 -19.79
CA ASN A 159 16.80 38.51 -20.24
C ASN A 159 16.08 38.04 -21.51
N THR A 160 15.07 37.17 -21.39
CA THR A 160 13.86 37.23 -22.20
C THR A 160 12.75 36.48 -21.45
N LEU A 161 11.77 37.23 -20.94
CA LEU A 161 10.51 36.69 -20.45
C LEU A 161 9.78 36.04 -21.64
N PRO A 162 9.32 34.78 -21.56
CA PRO A 162 8.29 34.31 -22.46
C PRO A 162 6.93 34.61 -21.82
N GLY A 163 6.48 35.85 -21.99
CA GLY A 163 5.06 36.12 -22.10
C GLY A 163 4.64 35.73 -23.50
N ASP A 164 3.93 34.61 -23.63
CA ASP A 164 2.73 34.49 -24.47
C ASP A 164 2.31 33.02 -24.58
N VAL A 165 1.12 32.75 -24.02
CA VAL A 165 0.36 31.53 -24.20
C VAL A 165 -0.18 31.51 -25.62
N ALA A 166 0.36 30.64 -26.46
CA ALA A 166 -0.29 30.24 -27.72
C ALA A 166 -1.08 28.95 -27.50
N PRO A 167 -2.40 28.91 -27.81
CA PRO A 167 -3.19 27.69 -27.66
C PRO A 167 -2.80 26.70 -28.75
N ARG A 168 -2.18 25.58 -28.37
CA ARG A 168 -1.92 24.48 -29.31
C ARG A 168 -3.14 23.57 -29.40
N THR A 169 -3.71 23.60 -30.60
CA THR A 169 -4.73 22.71 -31.11
C THR A 169 -4.32 21.25 -30.99
N SER A 170 -5.28 20.45 -30.58
CA SER A 170 -5.22 19.00 -30.48
C SER A 170 -4.80 18.35 -31.80
N SER A 171 -3.76 17.53 -31.79
CA SER A 171 -3.52 16.55 -32.85
C SER A 171 -3.42 15.15 -32.23
N SER A 172 -4.50 14.41 -32.45
CA SER A 172 -4.64 12.98 -32.16
C SER A 172 -3.68 12.19 -33.06
N GLY A 173 -2.71 11.51 -32.45
CA GLY A 173 -1.76 10.66 -33.16
C GLY A 173 -1.13 9.61 -32.25
N PHE A 174 -1.93 8.74 -31.63
CA PHE A 174 -1.43 7.53 -30.98
C PHE A 174 -1.01 6.52 -32.06
N GLN A 175 0.27 6.50 -32.40
CA GLN A 175 0.86 5.49 -33.29
C GLN A 175 1.42 4.34 -32.44
N ARG A 176 0.72 3.20 -32.45
CA ARG A 176 1.21 1.90 -31.98
C ARG A 176 2.51 1.57 -32.71
N ARG A 177 3.57 1.25 -31.98
CA ARG A 177 4.71 0.50 -32.51
C ARG A 177 4.52 -0.97 -32.16
N ASP A 178 3.96 -1.73 -33.10
CA ASP A 178 4.02 -3.19 -33.07
C ASP A 178 5.38 -3.60 -33.64
N HIS A 179 6.28 -4.09 -32.77
CA HIS A 179 7.49 -4.79 -33.24
C HIS A 179 7.16 -6.28 -33.43
N ARG A 180 6.85 -6.63 -34.67
CA ARG A 180 6.81 -7.99 -35.19
C ARG A 180 8.18 -8.32 -35.77
N THR A 181 8.92 -9.25 -35.15
CA THR A 181 10.12 -9.84 -35.75
C THR A 181 9.72 -11.20 -36.35
N SER A 182 9.85 -11.36 -37.67
CA SER A 182 9.63 -12.64 -38.35
C SER A 182 10.97 -13.34 -38.60
N LEU A 183 11.02 -14.60 -38.18
CA LEU A 183 11.65 -15.79 -38.77
C LEU A 183 12.88 -15.59 -39.68
N GLN A 184 14.00 -16.18 -39.25
CA GLN A 184 14.90 -16.87 -40.16
C GLN A 184 14.89 -18.36 -39.83
N THR A 185 14.55 -19.12 -40.85
CA THR A 185 14.70 -20.57 -41.04
C THR A 185 16.17 -20.98 -41.05
N GLU A 186 16.47 -22.11 -40.42
CA GLU A 186 17.45 -23.17 -40.78
C GLU A 186 17.30 -24.21 -39.64
N GLY A 187 16.83 -25.43 -39.86
CA GLY A 187 17.46 -26.48 -40.65
C GLY A 187 17.60 -27.68 -39.71
N GLU A 188 16.64 -28.60 -39.75
CA GLU A 188 16.73 -29.90 -39.07
C GLU A 188 17.80 -30.75 -39.78
N PRO A 189 18.43 -31.73 -39.09
CA PRO A 189 17.87 -33.08 -39.23
C PRO A 189 17.94 -33.95 -37.97
N ALA A 190 16.96 -34.84 -37.90
CA ALA A 190 16.84 -35.95 -36.97
C ALA A 190 17.94 -37.00 -37.13
N THR A 191 18.34 -37.65 -36.03
CA THR A 191 18.58 -39.10 -36.02
C THR A 191 18.55 -39.69 -34.60
N LEU A 192 17.73 -40.74 -34.47
CA LEU A 192 17.64 -41.80 -33.44
C LEU A 192 17.20 -41.44 -32.01
#